data_AF-A0A7W0IDN9-F1
#
_entry.id   AF-A0A7W0IDN9-F1
#
_cell.length_a   1.000
_cell.length_b   1.000
_cell.length_c   1.000
_cell.angle_alpha   90.00
_cell.angle_beta   90.00
_cell.angle_gamma   90.00
#
_symmetry.space_group_name_H-M   'P 1'
#
loop_
_entity.id
_entity.type
_entity.pdbx_description
1 polymer ?
#
loop_
_entity_poly.entity_id
_entity_poly.type
_entity_poly.pdbx_seq_one_letter_code
_entity_poly.pdbx_strand_id
1 'polypeptide(L)'
;MVLTYQTPAGVVNLRFRCIDERCVKNEQGQYLHTVGLAEQHEGHPKYLSSEGAGGNLYGVLDLKKDSPFICVTEGEIDRDTLSVLAGLPAVGVPGVDTWQKHFSRCLEDFEVIYAFGDGDKAGGKFSNFLARETRARPIRMPAGEDCNSIYVKEGAGGLRRLIE
;
A
#
# COMPACT_ATOMS: atom_id res chain seq x y z
N MET A 1 -0.61 -14.51 6.63
CA MET A 1 0.71 -13.91 6.35
C MET A 1 0.98 -12.81 7.37
N VAL A 2 2.22 -12.74 7.88
CA VAL A 2 2.64 -11.69 8.82
C VAL A 2 3.28 -10.55 8.03
N LEU A 3 2.93 -9.30 8.37
CA LEU A 3 3.46 -8.06 7.82
C LEU A 3 4.21 -7.35 8.94
N THR A 4 5.53 -7.23 8.79
CA THR A 4 6.40 -6.67 9.84
C THR A 4 6.73 -5.21 9.56
N TYR A 5 6.41 -4.33 10.50
CA TYR A 5 6.82 -2.93 10.42
C TYR A 5 8.24 -2.82 10.96
N GLN A 6 9.18 -2.60 10.05
CA GLN A 6 10.60 -2.57 10.36
C GLN A 6 11.14 -1.13 10.35
N THR A 7 11.95 -0.84 11.35
CA THR A 7 12.80 0.35 11.42
C THR A 7 14.27 -0.09 11.41
N PRO A 8 15.24 0.83 11.28
CA PRO A 8 16.66 0.46 11.43
C PRO A 8 17.00 -0.16 12.80
N ALA A 9 16.16 0.08 13.83
CA ALA A 9 16.34 -0.49 15.17
C ALA A 9 15.68 -1.87 15.35
N GLY A 10 14.93 -2.36 14.35
CA GLY A 10 14.22 -3.64 14.40
C GLY A 10 12.72 -3.53 14.15
N VAL A 11 12.00 -4.63 14.43
CA VAL A 11 10.54 -4.74 14.26
C VAL A 11 9.85 -3.98 15.39
N VAL A 12 8.92 -3.09 15.03
CA VAL A 12 8.18 -2.24 15.99
C VAL A 12 6.68 -2.51 16.02
N ASN A 13 6.15 -3.16 14.99
CA ASN A 13 4.72 -3.50 14.90
C ASN A 13 4.51 -4.71 13.95
N LEU A 14 3.38 -5.39 14.12
CA LEU A 14 2.97 -6.55 13.34
C LEU A 14 1.51 -6.38 12.91
N ARG A 15 1.23 -6.65 11.64
CA ARG A 15 -0.12 -6.88 11.14
C ARG A 15 -0.21 -8.24 10.47
N PHE A 16 -1.42 -8.76 10.37
CA PHE A 16 -1.66 -10.09 9.82
C PHE A 16 -2.67 -9.98 8.69
N ARG A 17 -2.30 -10.51 7.53
CA ARG A 17 -3.17 -10.67 6.37
C ARG A 17 -3.70 -12.10 6.35
N CYS A 18 -5.02 -12.27 6.36
CA CYS A 18 -5.63 -13.57 6.16
C CYS A 18 -5.23 -14.12 4.77
N ILE A 19 -4.83 -15.38 4.71
CA ILE A 19 -4.51 -16.11 3.47
C ILE A 19 -5.17 -17.49 3.43
N ASP A 20 -6.17 -17.71 4.30
CA ASP A 20 -6.91 -18.97 4.34
C ASP A 20 -7.57 -19.20 2.99
N GLU A 21 -7.35 -20.38 2.42
CA GLU A 21 -7.84 -20.70 1.07
C GLU A 21 -9.36 -20.54 0.96
N ARG A 22 -10.10 -20.84 2.02
CA ARG A 22 -11.56 -20.68 2.07
C ARG A 22 -11.99 -19.22 1.96
N CYS A 23 -11.13 -18.29 2.35
CA CYS A 23 -11.40 -16.86 2.28
C CYS A 23 -11.02 -16.22 0.95
N VAL A 24 -10.02 -16.80 0.26
CA VAL A 24 -9.40 -16.19 -0.91
C VAL A 24 -9.61 -16.97 -2.22
N LYS A 25 -10.07 -18.22 -2.17
CA LYS A 25 -10.31 -19.08 -3.34
C LYS A 25 -11.75 -19.58 -3.37
N ASN A 26 -12.24 -19.89 -4.57
CA ASN A 26 -13.50 -20.59 -4.79
C ASN A 26 -13.32 -22.11 -4.67
N GLU A 27 -14.42 -22.87 -4.80
CA GLU A 27 -14.42 -24.34 -4.76
C GLU A 27 -13.55 -25.00 -5.85
N GLN A 28 -13.27 -24.29 -6.95
CA GLN A 28 -12.40 -24.74 -8.03
C GLN A 28 -10.92 -24.41 -7.78
N GLY A 29 -10.59 -23.81 -6.63
CA GLY A 29 -9.22 -23.42 -6.27
C GLY A 29 -8.73 -22.13 -6.92
N GLN A 30 -9.59 -21.40 -7.65
CA GLN A 30 -9.24 -20.12 -8.28
C GLN A 30 -9.36 -18.99 -7.26
N TYR A 31 -8.44 -18.03 -7.31
CA TYR A 31 -8.52 -16.86 -6.43
C TYR A 31 -9.75 -16.00 -6.76
N LEU A 32 -10.53 -15.62 -5.75
CA LEU A 32 -11.80 -14.89 -5.91
C LEU A 32 -11.61 -13.59 -6.71
N HIS A 33 -10.54 -12.83 -6.45
CA HIS A 33 -10.27 -11.58 -7.18
C HIS A 33 -10.05 -11.81 -8.69
N THR A 34 -9.50 -12.97 -9.10
CA THR A 34 -9.24 -13.29 -10.52
C THR A 34 -10.53 -13.59 -11.30
N VAL A 35 -11.61 -13.91 -10.59
CA VAL A 35 -12.94 -14.17 -11.15
C VAL A 35 -13.94 -13.06 -10.83
N GLY A 36 -13.46 -11.89 -10.38
CA GLY A 36 -14.29 -10.73 -10.08
C GLY A 36 -15.16 -10.88 -8.83
N LEU A 37 -14.80 -11.79 -7.92
CA LEU A 37 -15.50 -12.00 -6.66
C LEU A 37 -14.70 -11.39 -5.49
N ALA A 38 -15.43 -10.82 -4.53
CA ALA A 38 -14.83 -10.33 -3.29
C ALA A 38 -14.40 -11.50 -2.39
N GLU A 39 -13.34 -11.28 -1.62
CA GLU A 39 -12.92 -12.22 -0.58
C GLU A 39 -13.96 -12.32 0.54
N GLN A 40 -14.04 -13.50 1.16
CA GLN A 40 -15.03 -13.81 2.18
C GLN A 40 -14.33 -14.13 3.51
N HIS A 41 -14.49 -13.27 4.51
CA HIS A 41 -13.84 -13.44 5.81
C HIS A 41 -14.92 -13.54 6.90
N GLU A 42 -15.28 -14.77 7.29
CA GLU A 42 -16.31 -15.02 8.30
C GLU A 42 -15.68 -15.23 9.67
N GLY A 43 -16.09 -14.43 10.65
CA GLY A 43 -15.59 -14.52 12.03
C GLY A 43 -14.19 -13.94 12.27
N HIS A 44 -13.56 -13.34 11.25
CA HIS A 44 -12.28 -12.65 11.37
C HIS A 44 -12.13 -11.56 10.28
N PRO A 45 -11.21 -10.58 10.44
CA PRO A 45 -10.99 -9.55 9.42
C PRO A 45 -10.02 -10.02 8.31
N LYS A 46 -10.05 -9.33 7.16
CA LYS A 46 -9.04 -9.47 6.08
C LYS A 46 -7.64 -9.11 6.56
N TYR A 47 -7.55 -8.03 7.32
CA TYR A 47 -6.34 -7.57 8.01
C TYR A 47 -6.59 -7.45 9.51
N LEU A 48 -5.74 -8.09 10.30
CA LEU A 48 -5.77 -8.04 11.76
C LEU A 48 -4.57 -7.23 12.27
N SER A 49 -4.83 -6.28 13.16
CA SER A 49 -3.81 -5.52 13.88
C SER A 49 -3.76 -5.99 15.33
N SER A 50 -2.61 -5.85 15.99
CA SER A 50 -2.53 -6.06 17.43
C SER A 50 -3.32 -4.98 18.16
N GLU A 51 -4.00 -5.33 19.24
CA GLU A 51 -4.74 -4.38 20.05
C GLU A 51 -3.78 -3.34 20.66
N GLY A 52 -4.15 -2.06 20.60
CA GLY A 52 -3.28 -0.96 21.04
C GLY A 52 -2.08 -0.66 20.15
N ALA A 53 -1.92 -1.36 19.00
CA ALA A 53 -0.88 -1.03 18.03
C ALA A 53 -1.07 0.40 17.50
N GLY A 54 -0.02 1.21 17.63
CA GLY A 54 -0.03 2.58 17.10
C GLY A 54 -0.07 2.59 15.56
N GLY A 55 -0.47 3.72 14.98
CA GLY A 55 -0.31 3.95 13.55
C GLY A 55 1.17 4.00 13.21
N ASN A 56 1.65 3.16 12.30
CA ASN A 56 3.01 3.25 11.77
C ASN A 56 2.94 3.31 10.25
N LEU A 57 3.85 4.07 9.63
CA LEU A 57 4.11 3.90 8.20
C LEU A 57 4.74 2.53 7.99
N TYR A 58 4.22 1.79 7.02
CA TYR A 58 4.80 0.52 6.60
C TYR A 58 5.96 0.78 5.65
N GLY A 59 7.08 0.06 5.84
CA GLY A 59 8.20 0.12 4.91
C GLY A 59 9.09 1.36 5.00
N VAL A 60 9.19 1.97 6.19
CA VAL A 60 9.96 3.21 6.45
C VAL A 60 11.46 3.12 6.13
N LEU A 61 12.00 1.93 5.90
CA LEU A 61 13.39 1.79 5.43
C LEU A 61 13.61 2.45 4.06
N ASP A 62 12.56 2.56 3.25
CA ASP A 62 12.62 3.22 1.93
C ASP A 62 12.82 4.74 2.03
N LEU A 63 12.50 5.35 3.17
CA LEU A 63 12.77 6.76 3.43
C LEU A 63 14.28 7.09 3.39
N LYS A 64 15.14 6.08 3.48
CA LYS A 64 16.60 6.22 3.45
C LYS A 64 17.23 5.85 2.10
N LYS A 65 16.43 5.45 1.11
CA LYS A 65 16.94 5.16 -0.23
C LYS A 65 17.33 6.48 -0.90
N ASP A 66 18.45 6.46 -1.63
CA ASP A 66 18.87 7.60 -2.44
C ASP A 66 17.91 7.73 -3.65
N SER A 67 16.96 8.66 -3.54
CA SER A 67 15.93 8.89 -4.54
C SER A 67 15.37 10.31 -4.40
N PRO A 68 15.19 11.06 -5.50
CA PRO A 68 14.56 12.37 -5.45
C PRO A 68 13.05 12.28 -5.19
N PHE A 69 12.46 11.08 -5.28
CA PHE A 69 11.03 10.88 -5.08
C PHE A 69 10.71 9.71 -4.15
N ILE A 70 9.48 9.73 -3.63
CA ILE A 70 8.90 8.60 -2.91
C ILE A 70 7.43 8.39 -3.27
N CYS A 71 7.01 7.13 -3.31
CA CYS A 71 5.61 6.74 -3.47
C CYS A 71 4.95 6.51 -2.10
N VAL A 72 3.70 6.92 -1.95
CA VAL A 72 2.87 6.67 -0.78
C VAL A 72 1.59 5.99 -1.24
N THR A 73 1.28 4.83 -0.69
CA THR A 73 0.15 4.00 -1.15
C THR A 73 -0.76 3.54 -0.01
N GLU A 74 -1.97 3.13 -0.37
CA GLU A 74 -2.96 2.59 0.54
C GLU A 74 -2.64 1.12 0.83
N GLY A 75 -2.14 0.83 2.03
CA GLY A 75 -1.86 -0.52 2.48
C GLY A 75 -0.42 -1.01 2.22
N GLU A 76 -0.15 -2.19 2.77
CA GLU A 76 1.19 -2.78 2.86
C GLU A 76 1.56 -3.56 1.60
N ILE A 77 0.59 -4.23 0.97
CA ILE A 77 0.83 -5.06 -0.22
C ILE A 77 1.16 -4.18 -1.42
N ASP A 78 0.41 -3.10 -1.65
CA ASP A 78 0.72 -2.15 -2.72
C ASP A 78 2.08 -1.50 -2.54
N ARG A 79 2.46 -1.22 -1.29
CA ARG A 79 3.80 -0.73 -0.97
C ARG A 79 4.85 -1.74 -1.38
N ASP A 80 4.70 -3.01 -1.01
CA ASP A 80 5.69 -4.04 -1.34
C ASP A 80 5.73 -4.31 -2.85
N THR A 81 4.60 -4.21 -3.55
CA THR A 81 4.58 -4.25 -5.02
C THR A 81 5.40 -3.11 -5.62
N LEU A 82 5.20 -1.87 -5.17
CA LEU A 82 5.97 -0.71 -5.67
C LEU A 82 7.46 -0.84 -5.32
N SER A 83 7.78 -1.07 -4.06
CA SER A 83 9.14 -1.03 -3.53
C SER A 83 9.96 -2.27 -3.88
N VAL A 84 9.45 -3.45 -3.52
CA VAL A 84 10.18 -4.71 -3.60
C VAL A 84 10.15 -5.25 -5.02
N LEU A 85 9.00 -5.18 -5.69
CA LEU A 85 8.83 -5.78 -7.02
C LEU A 85 9.13 -4.80 -8.16
N ALA A 86 8.72 -3.53 -8.05
CA ALA A 86 8.92 -2.54 -9.11
C ALA A 86 10.18 -1.66 -8.92
N GLY A 87 10.79 -1.68 -7.73
CA GLY A 87 11.99 -0.90 -7.41
C GLY A 87 11.71 0.60 -7.22
N LEU A 88 10.47 0.99 -6.93
CA LEU A 88 10.05 2.37 -6.67
C LEU A 88 9.99 2.60 -5.16
N PRO A 89 10.85 3.47 -4.58
CA PRO A 89 10.85 3.72 -3.14
C PRO A 89 9.45 4.07 -2.63
N ALA A 90 8.95 3.34 -1.64
CA ALA A 90 7.56 3.47 -1.21
C ALA A 90 7.34 3.24 0.29
N VAL A 91 6.35 3.95 0.83
CA VAL A 91 5.76 3.70 2.15
C VAL A 91 4.26 3.44 2.04
N GLY A 92 3.75 2.57 2.92
CA GLY A 92 2.34 2.17 2.96
C GLY A 92 1.64 2.77 4.16
N VAL A 93 0.44 3.33 3.95
CA VAL A 93 -0.43 3.81 5.02
C VAL A 93 -1.58 2.82 5.16
N PRO A 94 -1.73 2.11 6.30
CA PRO A 94 -2.78 1.11 6.49
C PRO A 94 -4.17 1.74 6.71
N GLY A 95 -4.66 2.44 5.69
CA GLY A 95 -5.90 3.22 5.72
C GLY A 95 -5.68 4.66 6.21
N VAL A 96 -6.37 5.62 5.58
CA VAL A 96 -6.20 7.06 5.83
C VAL A 96 -6.40 7.47 7.29
N ASP A 97 -7.28 6.79 8.02
CA ASP A 97 -7.56 7.07 9.43
C ASP A 97 -6.38 6.77 10.36
N THR A 98 -5.41 5.98 9.90
CA THR A 98 -4.16 5.69 10.64
C THR A 98 -3.08 6.75 10.43
N TRP A 99 -3.33 7.74 9.57
CA TRP A 99 -2.38 8.80 9.30
C TRP A 99 -2.13 9.65 10.54
N GLN A 100 -0.86 9.81 10.90
CA GLN A 100 -0.44 10.73 11.94
C GLN A 100 0.17 11.98 11.32
N LYS A 101 -0.20 13.16 11.83
CA LYS A 101 0.28 14.46 11.30
C LYS A 101 1.80 14.58 11.18
N HIS A 102 2.55 13.85 12.00
CA HIS A 102 4.02 13.91 11.94
C HIS A 102 4.61 13.05 10.81
N PHE A 103 3.84 12.20 10.14
CA PHE A 103 4.29 11.41 8.99
C PHE A 103 4.64 12.28 7.79
N SER A 104 4.00 13.44 7.62
CA SER A 104 4.34 14.40 6.57
C SER A 104 5.81 14.84 6.65
N ARG A 105 6.33 15.02 7.86
CA ARG A 105 7.74 15.39 8.09
C ARG A 105 8.73 14.37 7.55
N CYS A 106 8.36 13.09 7.53
CA CYS A 106 9.20 12.04 6.96
C CYS A 106 9.34 12.15 5.44
N LEU A 107 8.45 12.90 4.78
CA LEU A 107 8.37 13.01 3.33
C LEU A 107 8.91 14.35 2.80
N GLU A 108 9.23 15.30 3.68
CA GLU A 108 9.61 16.68 3.32
C GLU A 108 10.94 16.77 2.55
N ASP A 109 11.83 15.77 2.71
CA ASP A 109 13.13 15.72 2.05
C ASP A 109 13.06 15.26 0.58
N PHE A 110 11.92 14.74 0.12
CA PHE A 110 11.73 14.31 -1.26
C PHE A 110 11.25 15.46 -2.14
N GLU A 111 11.88 15.62 -3.31
CA GLU A 111 11.47 16.61 -4.31
C GLU A 111 10.06 16.33 -4.84
N VAL A 112 9.72 15.04 -4.98
CA VAL A 112 8.43 14.59 -5.48
C VAL A 112 7.84 13.49 -4.60
N ILE A 113 6.60 13.67 -4.16
CA ILE A 113 5.85 12.64 -3.45
C ILE A 113 4.72 12.20 -4.39
N TYR A 114 4.62 10.91 -4.70
CA TYR A 114 3.55 10.35 -5.52
C TYR A 114 2.51 9.66 -4.63
N ALA A 115 1.25 10.03 -4.74
CA ALA A 115 0.15 9.37 -4.04
C ALA A 115 -0.52 8.32 -4.93
N PHE A 116 -0.33 7.05 -4.57
CA PHE A 116 -0.90 5.87 -5.22
C PHE A 116 -2.12 5.39 -4.45
N GLY A 117 -3.25 6.04 -4.70
CA GLY A 117 -4.56 5.51 -4.32
C GLY A 117 -5.10 4.58 -5.39
N ASP A 118 -5.85 3.56 -4.96
CA ASP A 118 -6.52 2.60 -5.84
C ASP A 118 -7.49 3.30 -6.81
N GLY A 119 -7.78 2.63 -7.92
CA GLY A 119 -8.66 3.07 -8.99
C GLY A 119 -10.14 3.12 -8.63
N ASP A 120 -10.47 3.44 -7.38
CA ASP A 120 -11.83 3.49 -6.85
C ASP A 120 -12.11 4.79 -6.07
N LYS A 121 -13.28 4.86 -5.44
CA LYS A 121 -13.68 6.05 -4.67
C LYS A 121 -12.87 6.23 -3.38
N ALA A 122 -12.40 5.15 -2.76
CA ALA A 122 -11.60 5.20 -1.54
C ALA A 122 -10.18 5.69 -1.85
N GLY A 123 -9.54 5.11 -2.87
CA GLY A 123 -8.23 5.52 -3.35
C GLY A 123 -8.21 6.98 -3.83
N GLY A 124 -9.28 7.44 -4.47
CA GLY A 124 -9.44 8.85 -4.81
C GLY A 124 -9.48 9.79 -3.57
N LYS A 125 -10.11 9.37 -2.47
CA LYS A 125 -10.09 10.14 -1.21
C LYS A 125 -8.71 10.14 -0.57
N PHE A 126 -8.03 9.00 -0.57
CA PHE A 126 -6.68 8.84 -0.08
C PHE A 126 -5.70 9.78 -0.79
N SER A 127 -5.69 9.75 -2.13
CA SER A 127 -4.81 10.60 -2.94
C SER A 127 -5.08 12.09 -2.72
N ASN A 128 -6.36 12.50 -2.63
CA ASN A 128 -6.73 13.89 -2.35
C ASN A 128 -6.32 14.33 -0.94
N PHE A 129 -6.43 13.44 0.05
CA PHE A 129 -5.99 13.69 1.41
C PHE A 129 -4.48 13.92 1.45
N LEU A 130 -3.68 13.04 0.85
CA LEU A 130 -2.22 13.16 0.81
C LEU A 130 -1.76 14.39 0.03
N ALA A 131 -2.41 14.71 -1.10
CA ALA A 131 -2.09 15.91 -1.86
C ALA A 131 -2.21 17.18 -1.00
N ARG A 132 -3.23 17.25 -0.13
CA ARG A 132 -3.41 18.37 0.79
C ARG A 132 -2.40 18.35 1.95
N GLU A 133 -2.10 17.18 2.48
CA GLU A 133 -1.27 17.03 3.69
C GLU A 133 0.24 17.15 3.41
N THR A 134 0.69 16.68 2.24
CA THR A 134 2.12 16.54 1.94
C THR A 134 2.53 17.16 0.61
N ARG A 135 1.63 17.82 -0.12
CA ARG A 135 1.84 18.28 -1.50
C ARG A 135 2.12 17.13 -2.49
N ALA A 136 1.67 15.92 -2.17
CA ALA A 136 1.80 14.78 -3.06
C ALA A 136 1.11 15.02 -4.41
N ARG A 137 1.69 14.49 -5.48
CA ARG A 137 1.11 14.39 -6.82
C ARG A 137 0.26 13.11 -6.89
N PRO A 138 -1.07 13.22 -7.02
CA PRO A 138 -1.92 12.05 -7.21
C PRO A 138 -1.57 11.30 -8.50
N ILE A 139 -1.40 9.99 -8.41
CA ILE A 139 -1.33 9.11 -9.58
C ILE A 139 -2.74 8.78 -10.02
N ARG A 140 -2.95 8.82 -11.34
CA ARG A 140 -4.21 8.39 -11.95
C ARG A 140 -4.19 6.88 -12.17
N MET A 141 -4.61 6.14 -11.16
CA MET A 141 -4.81 4.70 -11.27
C MET A 141 -5.99 4.39 -12.21
N PRO A 142 -5.89 3.41 -13.13
CA PRO A 142 -7.02 3.00 -13.95
C PRO A 142 -8.16 2.43 -13.10
N ALA A 143 -9.39 2.58 -13.58
CA ALA A 143 -10.57 2.22 -12.79
C ALA A 143 -10.58 0.73 -12.39
N GLY A 144 -10.72 0.47 -11.09
CA GLY A 144 -10.72 -0.88 -10.51
C GLY A 144 -9.34 -1.54 -10.42
N GLU A 145 -8.25 -0.84 -10.72
CA GLU A 145 -6.88 -1.34 -10.53
C GLU A 145 -6.28 -0.87 -9.21
N ASP A 146 -5.35 -1.65 -8.67
CA ASP A 146 -4.43 -1.31 -7.59
C ASP A 146 -2.98 -1.51 -8.06
N CYS A 147 -1.97 -1.26 -7.21
CA CYS A 147 -0.58 -1.42 -7.66
C CYS A 147 -0.28 -2.88 -8.02
N ASN A 148 -0.82 -3.81 -7.23
CA ASN A 148 -0.63 -5.24 -7.44
C ASN A 148 -1.25 -5.72 -8.77
N SER A 149 -2.45 -5.28 -9.13
CA SER A 149 -3.12 -5.69 -10.36
C SER A 149 -2.42 -5.15 -11.60
N ILE A 150 -1.91 -3.91 -11.56
CA ILE A 150 -1.04 -3.36 -12.61
C ILE A 150 0.24 -4.18 -12.74
N TYR A 151 0.89 -4.52 -11.61
CA TYR A 151 2.09 -5.35 -11.64
C TYR A 151 1.84 -6.74 -12.23
N VAL A 152 0.74 -7.40 -11.88
CA VAL A 152 0.39 -8.72 -12.44
C VAL A 152 0.17 -8.64 -13.94
N LYS A 153 -0.43 -7.56 -14.45
CA LYS A 153 -0.73 -7.38 -15.88
C LYS A 153 0.47 -6.92 -16.71
N GLU A 154 1.25 -5.99 -16.19
CA GLU A 154 2.23 -5.22 -16.96
C GLU A 154 3.65 -5.27 -16.37
N GLY A 155 3.82 -5.95 -15.23
CA GLY A 155 5.08 -6.00 -14.48
C GLY A 155 5.50 -4.65 -13.91
N ALA A 156 6.77 -4.58 -13.48
CA ALA A 156 7.39 -3.36 -12.96
C ALA A 156 7.31 -2.18 -13.94
N GLY A 157 7.33 -2.44 -15.25
CA GLY A 157 7.24 -1.42 -16.29
C GLY A 157 5.91 -0.67 -16.28
N GLY A 158 4.79 -1.35 -15.99
CA GLY A 158 3.47 -0.71 -15.86
C GLY A 158 3.44 0.33 -14.75
N LEU A 159 3.96 -0.04 -13.57
CA LEU A 159 4.03 0.86 -12.42
C LEU A 159 4.98 2.04 -12.64
N ARG A 160 6.12 1.81 -13.30
CA ARG A 160 7.09 2.89 -13.63
C ARG A 160 6.49 3.95 -14.55
N ARG A 161 5.73 3.53 -15.57
CA ARG A 161 5.05 4.46 -16.49
C ARG A 161 4.05 5.40 -15.81
N LEU A 162 3.56 5.05 -14.61
CA LEU A 162 2.61 5.91 -13.89
C LEU A 162 3.27 7.17 -13.31
N ILE A 163 4.59 7.16 -13.10
CA ILE A 163 5.32 8.29 -12.47
C ILE A 163 6.17 9.10 -13.45
N GLU A 164 6.31 8.61 -14.69
CA GLU A 164 6.94 9.29 -15.83
C GLU A 164 6.07 10.47 -16.32
#